data_AF-A0A956U7E4-F1
#
_entry.id   AF-A0A956U7E4-F1
#
_cell.length_a   1.000
_cell.length_b   1.000
_cell.length_c   1.000
_cell.angle_alpha   90.00
_cell.angle_beta   90.00
_cell.angle_gamma   90.00
#
_symmetry.space_group_name_H-M   'P 1'
#
loop_
_entity.id
_entity.type
_entity.pdbx_description
1 polymer ?
#
loop_
_entity_poly.entity_id
_entity_poly.type
_entity_poly.pdbx_seq_one_letter_code
_entity_poly.pdbx_strand_id
1 'polypeptide(L)'
;MLKVQNNEKVDFSPTESSSGSVAKEDRSSQDFSNRYLESTQETLVGLYAQRDSGDGQPVEDINGIIHRVATSVAIAELKYKLSPEEIVKLSMKEALRHEDVTRWRQVFADHIGNQKFWANTPANINADPEVSLNVLKYWAHGNLAGLKEDQIWLRSEHLRKAVQVKETKGLNEHEIEMGRLAGQLRGKGCLAACGVTYVEDSLEGIQEAARIEALAAKAAMGMGLNTSSLRPWASIISNGAAASGPDRFYEKTIAKAVEAVAQGGRRGGALIELRNSDHPDILFFIDKKKLIAPPTMSSIYMEVSREVSQDPDEDNMAYKKRLLQMAEARYGQLYTEYLERQNYLKNTNVTVLAMPGFMEAVRDNVFYQATFNNNAWTGSLYDPRKPVIDPKTGAIQVNRLTKEPVYEEYSVDLEKYPQALDAARSLKNAN
;
A
#
# COMPACT_ATOMS: atom_id res chain seq x y z
N MET A 1 -15.82 -36.72 -0.56
CA MET A 1 -14.70 -37.30 -1.31
C MET A 1 -14.96 -37.10 -2.80
N LEU A 2 -14.51 -35.97 -3.35
CA LEU A 2 -14.73 -35.63 -4.75
C LEU A 2 -13.51 -36.07 -5.57
N LYS A 3 -13.76 -36.95 -6.55
CA LYS A 3 -12.78 -37.55 -7.45
C LYS A 3 -12.36 -36.53 -8.52
N VAL A 4 -11.05 -36.39 -8.69
CA VAL A 4 -10.40 -35.62 -9.76
C VAL A 4 -10.53 -36.41 -11.06
N GLN A 5 -11.15 -35.82 -12.08
CA GLN A 5 -11.09 -36.33 -13.45
C GLN A 5 -9.84 -35.79 -14.13
N ASN A 6 -8.99 -36.69 -14.60
CA ASN A 6 -7.96 -36.41 -15.59
C ASN A 6 -8.62 -36.02 -16.91
N ASN A 7 -8.18 -34.92 -17.51
CA ASN A 7 -8.09 -34.82 -18.97
C ASN A 7 -7.01 -33.80 -19.39
N GLU A 8 -6.20 -34.27 -20.32
CA GLU A 8 -5.35 -33.54 -21.27
C GLU A 8 -4.21 -32.69 -20.68
N LYS A 9 -3.03 -33.32 -20.61
CA LYS A 9 -1.74 -32.61 -20.55
C LYS A 9 -1.62 -31.74 -21.81
N VAL A 10 -1.84 -30.44 -21.66
CA VAL A 10 -1.33 -29.45 -22.60
C VAL A 10 0.20 -29.46 -22.45
N ASP A 11 0.88 -29.97 -23.47
CA ASP A 11 2.33 -29.94 -23.56
C ASP A 11 2.78 -28.48 -23.74
N PHE A 12 3.24 -27.86 -22.66
CA PHE A 12 4.01 -26.62 -22.71
C PHE A 12 5.48 -26.99 -22.93
N SER A 13 5.78 -27.57 -24.08
CA SER A 13 7.14 -27.55 -24.60
C SER A 13 7.47 -26.08 -24.91
N PRO A 14 8.51 -25.49 -24.29
CA PRO A 14 8.94 -24.16 -24.67
C PRO A 14 9.43 -24.27 -26.12
N THR A 15 8.73 -23.60 -27.04
CA THR A 15 9.29 -23.26 -28.33
C THR A 15 10.64 -22.63 -28.08
N GLU A 16 11.70 -23.24 -28.63
CA GLU A 16 13.10 -22.84 -28.50
C GLU A 16 13.23 -21.32 -28.53
N SER A 17 13.27 -20.71 -27.34
CA SER A 17 13.72 -19.35 -27.19
C SER A 17 15.23 -19.46 -27.38
N SER A 18 15.70 -19.01 -28.54
CA SER A 18 17.11 -18.75 -28.78
C SER A 18 17.70 -18.11 -27.51
N SER A 19 18.55 -18.86 -26.83
CA SER A 19 19.40 -18.38 -25.75
C SER A 19 20.41 -17.42 -26.37
N GLY A 20 19.92 -16.25 -26.77
CA GLY A 20 20.74 -15.10 -27.05
C GLY A 20 21.30 -14.64 -25.72
N SER A 21 22.52 -15.07 -25.42
CA SER A 21 23.36 -14.34 -24.49
C SER A 21 23.32 -12.86 -24.91
N VAL A 22 22.72 -12.02 -24.07
CA VAL A 22 22.81 -10.58 -24.28
C VAL A 22 24.30 -10.27 -24.28
N ALA A 23 24.75 -9.81 -25.44
CA ALA A 23 26.16 -9.62 -25.75
C ALA A 23 26.83 -8.80 -24.65
N LYS A 24 28.01 -9.28 -24.21
CA LYS A 24 29.04 -8.45 -23.58
C LYS A 24 29.52 -7.40 -24.60
N GLU A 25 28.72 -6.37 -24.85
CA GLU A 25 29.06 -5.25 -25.73
C GLU A 25 28.63 -3.92 -25.09
N ASP A 26 29.51 -3.36 -24.24
CA ASP A 26 30.06 -2.00 -24.38
C ASP A 26 31.12 -1.77 -23.28
N ARG A 27 32.35 -2.23 -23.52
CA ARG A 27 33.52 -1.95 -22.64
C ARG A 27 34.01 -0.49 -22.72
N SER A 28 33.24 0.43 -23.31
CA SER A 28 33.56 1.87 -23.33
C SER A 28 32.84 2.68 -22.25
N SER A 29 31.95 2.04 -21.48
CA SER A 29 31.23 2.67 -20.38
C SER A 29 32.18 3.01 -19.22
N GLN A 30 32.08 4.24 -18.72
CA GLN A 30 32.91 4.72 -17.61
C GLN A 30 32.68 3.89 -16.35
N ASP A 31 33.77 3.49 -15.69
CA ASP A 31 33.75 2.74 -14.44
C ASP A 31 33.77 3.69 -13.23
N PHE A 32 32.76 3.54 -12.37
CA PHE A 32 32.57 4.31 -11.15
C PHE A 32 32.80 3.50 -9.87
N SER A 33 33.11 2.19 -9.94
CA SER A 33 33.20 1.29 -8.78
C SER A 33 34.14 1.85 -7.70
N ASN A 34 35.31 2.35 -8.09
CA ASN A 34 36.30 2.91 -7.16
C ASN A 34 35.84 4.19 -6.43
N ARG A 35 34.68 4.76 -6.80
CA ARG A 35 34.08 5.91 -6.10
C ARG A 35 33.19 5.49 -4.94
N TYR A 36 32.82 4.22 -4.85
CA TYR A 36 31.95 3.68 -3.81
C TYR A 36 32.74 2.77 -2.88
N LEU A 37 32.52 2.91 -1.57
CA LEU A 37 33.06 1.96 -0.59
C LEU A 37 32.49 0.56 -0.86
N GLU A 38 33.28 -0.48 -0.59
CA GLU A 38 32.87 -1.88 -0.82
C GLU A 38 31.54 -2.22 -0.15
N SER A 39 31.35 -1.82 1.12
CA SER A 39 30.08 -1.99 1.84
C SER A 39 28.90 -1.25 1.21
N THR A 40 29.17 -0.10 0.57
CA THR A 40 28.15 0.65 -0.16
C THR A 40 27.79 -0.07 -1.45
N GLN A 41 28.78 -0.60 -2.18
CA GLN A 41 28.54 -1.40 -3.38
C GLN A 41 27.70 -2.64 -3.04
N GLU A 42 28.06 -3.38 -2.00
CA GLU A 42 27.31 -4.54 -1.52
C GLU A 42 25.85 -4.18 -1.22
N THR A 43 25.63 -3.08 -0.50
CA THR A 43 24.29 -2.59 -0.15
C THR A 43 23.48 -2.22 -1.40
N LEU A 44 24.07 -1.43 -2.31
CA LEU A 44 23.38 -0.95 -3.52
C LEU A 44 23.10 -2.10 -4.49
N VAL A 45 24.03 -3.04 -4.66
CA VAL A 45 23.82 -4.25 -5.47
C VAL A 45 22.73 -5.11 -4.83
N GLY A 46 22.78 -5.36 -3.53
CA GLY A 46 21.75 -6.13 -2.81
C GLY A 46 20.35 -5.53 -2.99
N LEU A 47 20.25 -4.19 -2.93
CA LEU A 47 19.00 -3.45 -3.00
C LEU A 47 18.50 -3.12 -4.42
N TYR A 48 19.36 -3.00 -5.42
CA TYR A 48 18.97 -2.41 -6.71
C TYR A 48 19.35 -3.24 -7.93
N ALA A 49 20.28 -4.20 -7.79
CA ALA A 49 20.68 -5.02 -8.91
C ALA A 49 19.52 -5.88 -9.42
N GLN A 50 19.31 -5.93 -10.73
CA GLN A 50 18.51 -6.96 -11.38
C GLN A 50 19.02 -8.34 -10.97
N ARG A 51 18.11 -9.30 -10.91
CA ARG A 51 18.40 -10.65 -10.45
C ARG A 51 18.06 -11.67 -11.52
N ASP A 52 18.85 -12.71 -11.61
CA ASP A 52 18.56 -13.85 -12.48
C ASP A 52 17.29 -14.56 -11.99
N SER A 53 16.43 -14.97 -12.92
CA SER A 53 15.16 -15.61 -12.58
C SER A 53 15.30 -17.05 -12.10
N GLY A 54 16.41 -17.73 -12.40
CA GLY A 54 16.68 -19.12 -12.06
C GLY A 54 17.27 -19.30 -10.66
N ASP A 55 18.20 -18.43 -10.26
CA ASP A 55 18.90 -18.55 -8.96
C ASP A 55 18.75 -17.33 -8.03
N GLY A 56 18.18 -16.23 -8.51
CA GLY A 56 17.95 -15.02 -7.73
C GLY A 56 19.22 -14.19 -7.45
N GLN A 57 20.37 -14.53 -8.02
CA GLN A 57 21.61 -13.79 -7.81
C GLN A 57 21.62 -12.46 -8.59
N PRO A 58 22.28 -11.41 -8.06
CA PRO A 58 22.49 -10.17 -8.80
C PRO A 58 23.21 -10.42 -10.13
N VAL A 59 22.67 -9.91 -11.24
CA VAL A 59 23.28 -10.01 -12.58
C VAL A 59 24.03 -8.74 -12.99
N GLU A 60 24.03 -7.73 -12.13
CA GLU A 60 24.70 -6.46 -12.35
C GLU A 60 25.42 -5.98 -11.10
N ASP A 61 26.52 -5.27 -11.31
CA ASP A 61 27.26 -4.55 -10.29
C ASP A 61 26.77 -3.09 -10.19
N ILE A 62 27.48 -2.27 -9.42
CA ILE A 62 27.13 -0.86 -9.26
C ILE A 62 27.14 -0.10 -10.59
N ASN A 63 28.07 -0.40 -11.51
CA ASN A 63 28.10 0.23 -12.83
C ASN A 63 26.92 -0.22 -13.68
N GLY A 64 26.56 -1.50 -13.66
CA GLY A 64 25.39 -2.01 -14.35
C GLY A 64 24.12 -1.27 -13.93
N ILE A 65 23.92 -1.06 -12.62
CA ILE A 65 22.80 -0.27 -12.09
C ILE A 65 22.85 1.17 -12.63
N ILE A 66 24.01 1.85 -12.50
CA ILE A 66 24.18 3.24 -12.95
C ILE A 66 23.82 3.40 -14.43
N HIS A 67 24.41 2.56 -15.30
CA HIS A 67 24.25 2.65 -16.74
C HIS A 67 22.85 2.21 -17.19
N ARG A 68 22.25 1.21 -16.53
CA ARG A 68 20.86 0.79 -16.79
C ARG A 68 19.88 1.91 -16.48
N VAL A 69 19.98 2.52 -15.30
CA VAL A 69 19.11 3.63 -14.89
C VAL A 69 19.30 4.82 -15.83
N ALA A 70 20.55 5.23 -16.08
CA ALA A 70 20.87 6.32 -16.99
C ALA A 70 20.32 6.11 -18.40
N THR A 71 20.50 4.90 -18.95
CA THR A 71 20.01 4.56 -20.30
C THR A 71 18.49 4.56 -20.36
N SER A 72 17.82 4.01 -19.34
CA SER A 72 16.35 3.97 -19.28
C SER A 72 15.75 5.37 -19.30
N VAL A 73 16.32 6.29 -18.53
CA VAL A 73 15.86 7.70 -18.50
C VAL A 73 16.20 8.43 -19.80
N ALA A 74 17.39 8.19 -20.37
CA ALA A 74 17.81 8.82 -21.62
C ALA A 74 16.91 8.47 -22.82
N ILE A 75 16.30 7.28 -22.85
CA ILE A 75 15.34 6.89 -23.90
C ILE A 75 14.11 7.82 -23.92
N ALA A 76 13.69 8.35 -22.77
CA ALA A 76 12.54 9.26 -22.70
C ALA A 76 12.76 10.57 -23.48
N GLU A 77 14.01 10.97 -23.72
CA GLU A 77 14.37 12.17 -24.49
C GLU A 77 13.94 12.09 -25.96
N LEU A 78 13.77 10.88 -26.48
CA LEU A 78 13.31 10.66 -27.86
C LEU A 78 11.91 11.24 -28.11
N LYS A 79 11.09 11.40 -27.04
CA LYS A 79 9.80 12.10 -27.09
C LYS A 79 9.90 13.50 -27.70
N TYR A 80 11.01 14.20 -27.49
CA TYR A 80 11.21 15.58 -27.93
C TYR A 80 11.98 15.69 -29.25
N LYS A 81 12.41 14.56 -29.82
CA LYS A 81 13.31 14.50 -30.97
C LYS A 81 12.68 13.82 -32.18
N LEU A 82 11.82 12.84 -31.93
CA LEU A 82 11.16 12.05 -32.96
C LEU A 82 9.66 12.33 -32.95
N SER A 83 9.05 12.25 -34.13
CA SER A 83 7.59 12.23 -34.28
C SER A 83 7.00 10.94 -33.68
N PRO A 84 5.71 10.95 -33.30
CA PRO A 84 5.02 9.73 -32.88
C PRO A 84 5.11 8.59 -33.91
N GLU A 85 5.06 8.90 -35.22
CA GLU A 85 5.17 7.94 -36.32
C GLU A 85 6.53 7.25 -36.40
N GLU A 86 7.60 7.95 -36.03
CA GLU A 86 8.96 7.40 -35.94
C GLU A 86 9.10 6.53 -34.68
N ILE A 87 8.58 6.99 -33.55
CA ILE A 87 8.70 6.29 -32.26
C ILE A 87 8.04 4.92 -32.28
N VAL A 88 6.83 4.79 -32.85
CA VAL A 88 6.12 3.49 -32.88
C VAL A 88 6.88 2.43 -33.68
N LYS A 89 7.69 2.84 -34.66
CA LYS A 89 8.52 1.95 -35.50
C LYS A 89 9.90 1.68 -34.91
N LEU A 90 10.32 2.46 -33.92
CA LEU A 90 11.68 2.45 -33.40
C LEU A 90 12.03 1.10 -32.73
N SER A 91 13.11 0.47 -33.17
CA SER A 91 13.66 -0.71 -32.51
C SER A 91 14.55 -0.32 -31.32
N MET A 92 14.75 -1.25 -30.39
CA MET A 92 15.63 -1.02 -29.24
C MET A 92 17.07 -0.67 -29.67
N LYS A 93 17.56 -1.34 -30.72
CA LYS A 93 18.90 -1.10 -31.28
C LYS A 93 19.05 0.30 -31.87
N GLU A 94 18.01 0.81 -32.54
CA GLU A 94 18.00 2.17 -33.08
C GLU A 94 17.91 3.20 -31.95
N ALA A 95 17.03 2.98 -30.96
CA ALA A 95 16.91 3.85 -29.80
C ALA A 95 18.24 4.04 -29.06
N LEU A 96 18.96 2.94 -28.78
CA LEU A 96 20.26 2.98 -28.09
C LEU A 96 21.37 3.65 -28.88
N ARG A 97 21.26 3.70 -30.21
CA ARG A 97 22.25 4.33 -31.11
C ARG A 97 21.92 5.78 -31.43
N HIS A 98 20.75 6.27 -31.02
CA HIS A 98 20.36 7.66 -31.24
C HIS A 98 21.34 8.61 -30.53
N GLU A 99 21.70 9.71 -31.19
CA GLU A 99 22.71 10.65 -30.69
C GLU A 99 22.33 11.25 -29.34
N ASP A 100 21.08 11.69 -29.18
CA ASP A 100 20.59 12.25 -27.93
C ASP A 100 20.55 11.21 -26.80
N VAL A 101 20.15 9.97 -27.08
CA VAL A 101 20.16 8.90 -26.06
C VAL A 101 21.59 8.61 -25.62
N THR A 102 22.54 8.57 -26.57
CA THR A 102 23.97 8.38 -26.29
C THR A 102 24.55 9.52 -25.45
N ARG A 103 24.19 10.76 -25.79
CA ARG A 103 24.60 11.96 -25.05
C ARG A 103 24.03 11.95 -23.63
N TRP A 104 22.72 11.79 -23.50
CA TRP A 104 22.05 11.90 -22.20
C TRP A 104 22.34 10.73 -21.28
N ARG A 105 22.48 9.50 -21.79
CA ARG A 105 22.88 8.36 -20.95
C ARG A 105 24.26 8.58 -20.34
N GLN A 106 25.20 9.17 -21.08
CA GLN A 106 26.53 9.48 -20.56
C GLN A 106 26.47 10.57 -19.48
N VAL A 107 25.70 11.64 -19.72
CA VAL A 107 25.50 12.72 -18.74
C VAL A 107 24.87 12.17 -17.46
N PHE A 108 23.80 11.38 -17.57
CA PHE A 108 23.12 10.80 -16.41
C PHE A 108 24.01 9.80 -15.68
N ALA A 109 24.73 8.92 -16.39
CA ALA A 109 25.67 7.99 -15.79
C ALA A 109 26.79 8.72 -15.04
N ASP A 110 27.35 9.80 -15.59
CA ASP A 110 28.35 10.62 -14.90
C ASP A 110 27.80 11.24 -13.62
N HIS A 111 26.57 11.77 -13.64
CA HIS A 111 25.96 12.37 -12.45
C HIS A 111 25.66 11.34 -11.36
N ILE A 112 25.11 10.18 -11.74
CA ILE A 112 24.82 9.10 -10.80
C ILE A 112 26.12 8.49 -10.27
N GLY A 113 27.03 8.13 -11.15
CA GLY A 113 28.31 7.49 -10.81
C GLY A 113 29.23 8.38 -9.97
N ASN A 114 29.21 9.71 -10.18
CA ASN A 114 29.91 10.67 -9.34
C ASN A 114 29.14 11.08 -8.08
N GLN A 115 28.03 10.42 -7.75
CA GLN A 115 27.22 10.67 -6.55
C GLN A 115 26.70 12.12 -6.46
N LYS A 116 26.56 12.81 -7.59
CA LYS A 116 25.93 14.14 -7.65
C LYS A 116 24.41 14.04 -7.49
N PHE A 117 23.85 12.89 -7.86
CA PHE A 117 22.43 12.59 -7.82
C PHE A 117 22.23 11.08 -7.67
N TRP A 118 21.18 10.66 -6.96
CA TRP A 118 20.75 9.27 -6.90
C TRP A 118 19.24 9.21 -7.04
N ALA A 119 18.74 8.36 -7.93
CA ALA A 119 17.29 8.25 -8.15
C ALA A 119 16.58 7.63 -6.94
N ASN A 120 15.27 7.76 -6.86
CA ASN A 120 14.49 7.10 -5.82
C ASN A 120 14.57 5.55 -5.93
N THR A 121 14.14 4.84 -4.90
CA THR A 121 14.23 3.36 -4.85
C THR A 121 13.55 2.66 -6.04
N PRO A 122 12.27 2.93 -6.39
CA PRO A 122 11.66 2.33 -7.58
C PRO A 122 12.39 2.60 -8.88
N ALA A 123 12.92 3.80 -9.08
CA ALA A 123 13.70 4.11 -10.28
C ALA A 123 14.94 3.21 -10.39
N ASN A 124 15.67 2.99 -9.30
CA ASN A 124 16.83 2.09 -9.31
C ASN A 124 16.44 0.62 -9.52
N ILE A 125 15.33 0.16 -8.92
CA ILE A 125 14.88 -1.23 -9.02
C ILE A 125 14.27 -1.55 -10.40
N ASN A 126 13.41 -0.67 -10.91
CA ASN A 126 12.50 -0.98 -12.02
C ASN A 126 12.90 -0.33 -13.35
N ALA A 127 13.91 0.55 -13.38
CA ALA A 127 14.37 1.13 -14.63
C ALA A 127 14.84 0.03 -15.58
N ASP A 128 14.19 -0.02 -16.74
CA ASP A 128 14.48 -0.98 -17.78
C ASP A 128 14.39 -0.24 -19.14
N PRO A 129 15.44 -0.29 -19.96
CA PRO A 129 15.46 0.43 -21.24
C PRO A 129 14.36 -0.02 -22.22
N GLU A 130 14.03 -1.31 -22.26
CA GLU A 130 12.97 -1.84 -23.13
C GLU A 130 11.58 -1.40 -22.65
N VAL A 131 11.36 -1.45 -21.33
CA VAL A 131 10.13 -0.92 -20.73
C VAL A 131 9.98 0.58 -21.01
N SER A 132 11.07 1.34 -20.91
CA SER A 132 11.08 2.79 -21.18
C SER A 132 10.70 3.09 -22.64
N LEU A 133 11.24 2.33 -23.59
CA LEU A 133 10.86 2.44 -25.00
C LEU A 133 9.39 2.07 -25.23
N ASN A 134 8.89 1.02 -24.59
CA ASN A 134 7.48 0.61 -24.73
C ASN A 134 6.51 1.61 -24.11
N VAL A 135 6.86 2.27 -23.00
CA VAL A 135 6.11 3.41 -22.45
C VAL A 135 6.09 4.58 -23.44
N LEU A 136 7.21 4.87 -24.08
CA LEU A 136 7.29 5.92 -25.10
C LEU A 136 6.44 5.59 -26.34
N LYS A 137 6.43 4.33 -26.77
CA LYS A 137 5.54 3.84 -27.84
C LYS A 137 4.07 3.94 -27.47
N TYR A 138 3.72 3.65 -26.22
CA TYR A 138 2.36 3.79 -25.71
C TYR A 138 1.89 5.26 -25.82
N TRP A 139 2.75 6.20 -25.40
CA TRP A 139 2.50 7.64 -25.59
C TRP A 139 2.35 8.02 -27.07
N ALA A 140 3.24 7.53 -27.94
CA ALA A 140 3.18 7.85 -29.37
C ALA A 140 1.89 7.33 -30.02
N HIS A 141 1.47 6.09 -29.74
CA HIS A 141 0.17 5.59 -30.20
C HIS A 141 -1.01 6.43 -29.67
N GLY A 142 -0.95 6.90 -28.43
CA GLY A 142 -1.97 7.80 -27.89
C GLY A 142 -2.10 9.11 -28.65
N ASN A 143 -0.97 9.70 -29.06
CA ASN A 143 -0.97 10.90 -29.91
C ASN A 143 -1.55 10.61 -31.29
N LEU A 144 -1.14 9.51 -31.92
CA LEU A 144 -1.65 9.10 -33.23
C LEU A 144 -3.15 8.74 -33.20
N ALA A 145 -3.65 8.28 -32.05
CA ALA A 145 -5.07 8.07 -31.80
C ALA A 145 -5.87 9.38 -31.60
N GLY A 146 -5.21 10.55 -31.62
CA GLY A 146 -5.84 11.85 -31.41
C GLY A 146 -6.21 12.14 -29.95
N LEU A 147 -5.61 11.43 -28.99
CA LEU A 147 -5.90 11.62 -27.57
C LEU A 147 -5.09 12.78 -26.98
N LYS A 148 -5.70 13.50 -26.04
CA LYS A 148 -4.95 14.46 -25.21
C LYS A 148 -4.04 13.71 -24.24
N GLU A 149 -2.92 14.32 -23.86
CA GLU A 149 -1.88 13.67 -23.08
C GLU A 149 -2.37 13.12 -21.73
N ASP A 150 -3.24 13.85 -21.03
CA ASP A 150 -3.88 13.38 -19.80
C ASP A 150 -4.74 12.11 -20.02
N GLN A 151 -5.42 12.04 -21.16
CA GLN A 151 -6.26 10.89 -21.52
C GLN A 151 -5.45 9.67 -21.93
N ILE A 152 -4.23 9.84 -22.46
CA ILE A 152 -3.36 8.72 -22.83
C ILE A 152 -3.12 7.83 -21.62
N TRP A 153 -2.75 8.41 -20.47
CA TRP A 153 -2.37 7.66 -19.28
C TRP A 153 -3.57 7.04 -18.54
N LEU A 154 -4.73 7.72 -18.56
CA LEU A 154 -5.94 7.30 -17.86
C LEU A 154 -6.70 6.14 -18.53
N ARG A 155 -6.39 5.82 -19.79
CA ARG A 155 -7.13 4.79 -20.56
C ARG A 155 -6.47 3.40 -20.57
N SER A 156 -5.28 3.28 -20.00
CA SER A 156 -4.47 2.05 -20.01
C SER A 156 -5.25 0.79 -19.59
N GLU A 157 -5.93 0.82 -18.44
CA GLU A 157 -6.66 -0.35 -17.93
C GLU A 157 -7.90 -0.69 -18.77
N HIS A 158 -8.64 0.31 -19.24
CA HIS A 158 -9.79 0.13 -20.13
C HIS A 158 -9.36 -0.53 -21.46
N LEU A 159 -8.34 0.02 -22.12
CA LEU A 159 -7.83 -0.49 -23.40
C LEU A 159 -7.25 -1.90 -23.23
N ARG A 160 -6.51 -2.14 -22.15
CA ARG A 160 -5.97 -3.47 -21.82
C ARG A 160 -7.09 -4.50 -21.69
N LYS A 161 -8.15 -4.19 -20.93
CA LYS A 161 -9.29 -5.09 -20.75
C LYS A 161 -9.99 -5.38 -22.08
N ALA A 162 -10.32 -4.33 -22.85
CA ALA A 162 -10.97 -4.46 -24.16
C ALA A 162 -10.18 -5.37 -25.10
N VAL A 163 -8.85 -5.21 -25.19
CA VAL A 163 -7.98 -6.08 -26.00
C VAL A 163 -7.92 -7.50 -25.44
N GLN A 164 -7.82 -7.65 -24.12
CA GLN A 164 -7.76 -8.97 -23.46
C GLN A 164 -9.02 -9.81 -23.71
N VAL A 165 -10.21 -9.19 -23.67
CA VAL A 165 -11.49 -9.88 -23.91
C VAL A 165 -11.93 -9.86 -25.38
N LYS A 166 -11.10 -9.29 -26.28
CA LYS A 166 -11.39 -9.13 -27.71
C LYS A 166 -12.63 -8.27 -28.01
N GLU A 167 -13.00 -7.37 -27.10
CA GLU A 167 -14.08 -6.39 -27.28
C GLU A 167 -13.52 -5.05 -27.76
N THR A 168 -12.95 -5.03 -28.97
CA THR A 168 -12.27 -3.85 -29.53
C THR A 168 -13.15 -3.01 -30.46
N LYS A 169 -14.47 -3.23 -30.45
CA LYS A 169 -15.42 -2.52 -31.31
C LYS A 169 -15.40 -1.02 -30.98
N GLY A 170 -15.11 -0.18 -31.98
CA GLY A 170 -15.03 1.27 -31.83
C GLY A 170 -13.66 1.81 -31.42
N LEU A 171 -12.66 0.93 -31.22
CA LEU A 171 -11.26 1.34 -31.04
C LEU A 171 -10.55 1.41 -32.39
N ASN A 172 -9.73 2.44 -32.59
CA ASN A 172 -8.83 2.52 -33.73
C ASN A 172 -7.59 1.63 -33.54
N GLU A 173 -6.77 1.49 -34.59
CA GLU A 173 -5.59 0.61 -34.56
C GLU A 173 -4.57 0.99 -33.48
N HIS A 174 -4.39 2.28 -33.20
CA HIS A 174 -3.47 2.77 -32.19
C HIS A 174 -3.99 2.53 -30.77
N GLU A 175 -5.30 2.68 -30.54
CA GLU A 175 -5.93 2.33 -29.27
C GLU A 175 -5.84 0.83 -28.96
N ILE A 176 -5.94 -0.02 -29.99
CA ILE A 176 -5.72 -1.47 -29.86
C ILE A 176 -4.26 -1.75 -29.49
N GLU A 177 -3.29 -1.10 -30.13
CA GLU A 177 -1.88 -1.29 -29.81
C GLU A 177 -1.51 -0.78 -28.41
N MET A 178 -2.08 0.37 -28.00
CA MET A 178 -2.01 0.85 -26.62
C MET A 178 -2.51 -0.22 -25.65
N GLY A 179 -3.64 -0.89 -25.94
CA GLY A 179 -4.15 -1.97 -25.09
C GLY A 179 -3.20 -3.18 -24.99
N ARG A 180 -2.51 -3.54 -26.08
CA ARG A 180 -1.47 -4.59 -26.08
C ARG A 180 -0.27 -4.19 -25.23
N LEU A 181 0.28 -2.99 -25.46
CA LEU A 181 1.38 -2.43 -24.69
C LEU A 181 1.04 -2.33 -23.20
N ALA A 182 -0.16 -1.88 -22.85
CA ALA A 182 -0.62 -1.82 -21.46
C ALA A 182 -0.65 -3.22 -20.80
N GLY A 183 -0.95 -4.27 -21.56
CA GLY A 183 -0.83 -5.65 -21.11
C GLY A 183 0.61 -6.07 -20.81
N GLN A 184 1.55 -5.72 -21.69
CA GLN A 184 2.98 -6.03 -21.54
C GLN A 184 3.65 -5.25 -20.40
N LEU A 185 3.23 -3.99 -20.21
CA LEU A 185 3.76 -3.06 -19.19
C LEU A 185 3.19 -3.33 -17.79
N ARG A 186 2.12 -4.12 -17.66
CA ARG A 186 1.42 -4.32 -16.39
C ARG A 186 2.35 -4.86 -15.30
N GLY A 187 2.51 -4.08 -14.23
CA GLY A 187 3.36 -4.44 -13.08
C GLY A 187 4.86 -4.28 -13.32
N LYS A 188 5.27 -3.56 -14.37
CA LYS A 188 6.66 -3.24 -14.71
C LYS A 188 6.86 -1.72 -14.82
N GLY A 189 8.10 -1.26 -14.70
CA GLY A 189 8.48 0.12 -15.06
C GLY A 189 7.97 1.23 -14.15
N CYS A 190 7.48 0.92 -12.95
CA CYS A 190 7.10 1.96 -12.00
C CYS A 190 8.35 2.65 -11.43
N LEU A 191 8.59 3.91 -11.82
CA LEU A 191 9.73 4.70 -11.32
C LEU A 191 9.32 5.70 -10.21
N ALA A 192 8.04 5.78 -9.88
CA ALA A 192 7.51 6.67 -8.85
C ALA A 192 7.56 5.99 -7.47
N ALA A 193 8.02 6.74 -6.47
CA ALA A 193 8.12 6.26 -5.09
C ALA A 193 6.86 6.44 -4.27
N CYS A 194 6.02 7.41 -4.61
CA CYS A 194 4.86 7.82 -3.83
C CYS A 194 3.62 7.86 -4.71
N GLY A 195 2.53 7.29 -4.23
CA GLY A 195 1.20 7.45 -4.79
C GLY A 195 0.17 7.69 -3.69
N VAL A 196 -0.98 8.24 -4.06
CA VAL A 196 -2.14 8.39 -3.18
C VAL A 196 -3.37 7.90 -3.92
N THR A 197 -4.24 7.17 -3.22
CA THR A 197 -5.53 6.74 -3.75
C THR A 197 -6.62 6.81 -2.68
N TYR A 198 -7.86 6.65 -3.11
CA TYR A 198 -9.01 6.43 -2.25
C TYR A 198 -9.56 5.01 -2.46
N VAL A 199 -10.44 4.59 -1.56
CA VAL A 199 -11.16 3.32 -1.64
C VAL A 199 -12.64 3.58 -1.92
N GLU A 200 -13.30 2.73 -2.70
CA GLU A 200 -14.75 2.85 -2.87
C GLU A 200 -15.48 2.18 -1.70
N ASP A 201 -16.63 2.72 -1.27
CA ASP A 201 -17.44 2.19 -0.16
C ASP A 201 -18.26 0.95 -0.54
N SER A 202 -17.56 -0.09 -0.97
CA SER A 202 -18.09 -1.40 -1.36
C SER A 202 -17.06 -2.49 -1.05
N LEU A 203 -17.51 -3.75 -0.95
CA LEU A 203 -16.57 -4.86 -0.74
C LEU A 203 -15.64 -5.04 -1.94
N GLU A 204 -16.16 -4.86 -3.15
CA GLU A 204 -15.39 -4.88 -4.39
C GLU A 204 -14.34 -3.77 -4.40
N GLY A 205 -14.71 -2.57 -3.97
CA GLY A 205 -13.81 -1.42 -3.84
C GLY A 205 -12.69 -1.65 -2.83
N ILE A 206 -13.01 -2.26 -1.69
CA ILE A 206 -12.02 -2.62 -0.65
C ILE A 206 -11.03 -3.67 -1.17
N GLN A 207 -11.51 -4.70 -1.87
CA GLN A 207 -10.64 -5.73 -2.46
C GLN A 207 -9.78 -5.16 -3.59
N GLU A 208 -10.33 -4.25 -4.38
CA GLU A 208 -9.59 -3.56 -5.43
C GLU A 208 -8.50 -2.65 -4.86
N ALA A 209 -8.80 -1.90 -3.78
CA ALA A 209 -7.80 -1.12 -3.07
C ALA A 209 -6.67 -2.02 -2.52
N ALA A 210 -7.00 -3.15 -1.89
CA ALA A 210 -6.00 -4.12 -1.43
C ALA A 210 -5.13 -4.65 -2.58
N ARG A 211 -5.73 -4.92 -3.75
CA ARG A 211 -5.01 -5.34 -4.95
C ARG A 211 -4.07 -4.27 -5.49
N ILE A 212 -4.53 -3.01 -5.55
CA ILE A 212 -3.73 -1.87 -6.02
C ILE A 212 -2.53 -1.63 -5.10
N GLU A 213 -2.78 -1.59 -3.79
CA GLU A 213 -1.76 -1.43 -2.74
C GLU A 213 -0.70 -2.55 -2.82
N ALA A 214 -1.11 -3.81 -2.96
CA ALA A 214 -0.19 -4.95 -3.11
C ALA A 214 0.65 -4.87 -4.40
N LEU A 215 0.07 -4.41 -5.52
CA LEU A 215 0.83 -4.20 -6.76
C LEU A 215 1.79 -3.02 -6.66
N ALA A 216 1.39 -1.94 -6.00
CA ALA A 216 2.27 -0.79 -5.74
C ALA A 216 3.47 -1.22 -4.90
N ALA A 217 3.22 -1.98 -3.82
CA ALA A 217 4.28 -2.57 -3.01
C ALA A 217 5.21 -3.45 -3.86
N LYS A 218 4.66 -4.39 -4.66
CA LYS A 218 5.46 -5.20 -5.60
C LYS A 218 6.36 -4.34 -6.47
N ALA A 219 5.87 -3.20 -6.94
CA ALA A 219 6.58 -2.25 -7.78
C ALA A 219 7.50 -1.27 -7.00
N ALA A 220 7.75 -1.54 -5.73
CA ALA A 220 8.54 -0.72 -4.81
C ALA A 220 7.94 0.68 -4.48
N MET A 221 6.70 0.96 -4.86
CA MET A 221 6.00 2.21 -4.55
C MET A 221 5.39 2.15 -3.13
N GLY A 222 5.48 3.25 -2.39
CA GLY A 222 4.71 3.47 -1.16
C GLY A 222 3.42 4.23 -1.48
N MET A 223 2.32 3.82 -0.86
CA MET A 223 0.99 4.36 -1.14
C MET A 223 0.36 4.95 0.12
N GLY A 224 -0.31 6.08 -0.07
CA GLY A 224 -1.27 6.63 0.86
C GLY A 224 -2.69 6.29 0.45
N LEU A 225 -3.45 5.63 1.32
CA LEU A 225 -4.86 5.33 1.09
C LEU A 225 -5.74 6.19 1.98
N ASN A 226 -6.54 7.07 1.38
CA ASN A 226 -7.59 7.76 2.10
C ASN A 226 -8.81 6.85 2.27
N THR A 227 -9.12 6.51 3.52
CA THR A 227 -10.18 5.58 3.89
C THR A 227 -11.49 6.31 4.30
N SER A 228 -11.56 7.65 4.15
CA SER A 228 -12.70 8.51 4.53
C SER A 228 -13.99 8.29 3.76
N SER A 229 -13.90 7.65 2.60
CA SER A 229 -15.03 7.21 1.81
C SER A 229 -15.75 6.01 2.40
N LEU A 230 -15.06 5.16 3.17
CA LEU A 230 -15.67 4.00 3.83
C LEU A 230 -16.61 4.47 4.94
N ARG A 231 -17.82 3.91 4.96
CA ARG A 231 -18.84 4.28 5.95
C ARG A 231 -18.39 4.04 7.39
N PRO A 232 -18.86 4.85 8.34
CA PRO A 232 -18.53 4.72 9.75
C PRO A 232 -18.92 3.37 10.36
N TRP A 233 -18.22 2.98 11.42
CA TRP A 233 -18.58 1.85 12.27
C TRP A 233 -20.04 1.94 12.75
N ALA A 234 -20.69 0.77 12.86
CA ALA A 234 -22.09 0.65 13.23
C ALA A 234 -23.12 1.31 12.29
N SER A 235 -22.70 1.88 11.16
CA SER A 235 -23.63 2.32 10.10
C SER A 235 -24.47 1.14 9.59
N ILE A 236 -25.76 1.35 9.36
CA ILE A 236 -26.65 0.32 8.83
C ILE A 236 -26.35 0.08 7.34
N ILE A 237 -26.15 -1.18 6.96
CA ILE A 237 -25.94 -1.59 5.56
C ILE A 237 -27.23 -2.17 4.96
N SER A 238 -27.22 -2.47 3.66
CA SER A 238 -28.41 -2.85 2.89
C SER A 238 -29.18 -4.07 3.43
N ASN A 239 -28.50 -4.99 4.11
CA ASN A 239 -29.11 -6.16 4.73
C ASN A 239 -29.52 -5.95 6.20
N GLY A 240 -29.44 -4.73 6.72
CA GLY A 240 -29.77 -4.37 8.10
C GLY A 240 -28.67 -4.64 9.13
N ALA A 241 -27.52 -5.18 8.72
CA ALA A 241 -26.38 -5.38 9.62
C ALA A 241 -25.61 -4.07 9.87
N ALA A 242 -24.83 -4.07 10.96
CA ALA A 242 -23.89 -3.01 11.29
C ALA A 242 -22.61 -3.12 10.44
N ALA A 243 -22.14 -1.99 9.92
CA ALA A 243 -20.87 -1.91 9.22
C ALA A 243 -19.68 -2.08 10.20
N SER A 244 -18.66 -2.81 9.75
CA SER A 244 -17.38 -3.00 10.45
C SER A 244 -16.57 -1.73 10.66
N GLY A 245 -16.91 -0.66 9.92
CA GLY A 245 -16.15 0.56 9.86
C GLY A 245 -14.82 0.41 9.11
N PRO A 246 -14.14 1.54 8.87
CA PRO A 246 -13.01 1.59 7.96
C PRO A 246 -11.72 0.97 8.51
N ASP A 247 -11.46 1.19 9.81
CA ASP A 247 -10.21 0.77 10.45
C ASP A 247 -10.03 -0.75 10.38
N ARG A 248 -11.12 -1.49 10.54
CA ARG A 248 -11.13 -2.96 10.44
C ARG A 248 -10.79 -3.44 9.04
N PHE A 249 -11.36 -2.84 7.99
CA PHE A 249 -11.05 -3.21 6.61
C PHE A 249 -9.60 -2.88 6.25
N TYR A 250 -9.09 -1.74 6.72
CA TYR A 250 -7.69 -1.41 6.51
C TYR A 250 -6.75 -2.39 7.21
N GLU A 251 -6.94 -2.60 8.52
CA GLU A 251 -6.07 -3.46 9.34
C GLU A 251 -6.12 -4.93 8.89
N LYS A 252 -7.32 -5.49 8.68
CA LYS A 252 -7.50 -6.93 8.45
C LYS A 252 -7.48 -7.34 6.99
N THR A 253 -7.53 -6.41 6.04
CA THR A 253 -7.55 -6.74 4.61
C THR A 253 -6.46 -6.01 3.84
N ILE A 254 -6.51 -4.67 3.77
CA ILE A 254 -5.64 -3.90 2.88
C ILE A 254 -4.18 -3.96 3.35
N ALA A 255 -3.92 -3.65 4.62
CA ALA A 255 -2.57 -3.68 5.17
C ALA A 255 -1.96 -5.08 5.14
N LYS A 256 -2.78 -6.12 5.37
CA LYS A 256 -2.35 -7.53 5.29
C LYS A 256 -1.97 -7.95 3.87
N ALA A 257 -2.70 -7.47 2.85
CA ALA A 257 -2.34 -7.73 1.47
C ALA A 257 -0.95 -7.15 1.12
N VAL A 258 -0.62 -5.98 1.66
CA VAL A 258 0.71 -5.37 1.48
C VAL A 258 1.79 -6.06 2.31
N GLU A 259 1.50 -6.44 3.56
CA GLU A 259 2.42 -7.19 4.42
C GLU A 259 2.84 -8.53 3.79
N ALA A 260 1.93 -9.18 3.05
CA ALA A 260 2.20 -10.40 2.30
C ALA A 260 3.13 -10.20 1.09
N VAL A 261 3.39 -8.96 0.67
CA VAL A 261 4.22 -8.62 -0.48
C VAL A 261 5.48 -7.89 -0.02
N ALA A 262 6.65 -8.50 -0.27
CA ALA A 262 7.91 -7.78 -0.15
C ALA A 262 7.96 -6.64 -1.18
N GLN A 263 8.07 -5.40 -0.70
CA GLN A 263 8.16 -4.21 -1.53
C GLN A 263 9.39 -4.28 -2.44
N GLY A 264 9.16 -4.36 -3.75
CA GLY A 264 10.22 -4.60 -4.76
C GLY A 264 10.99 -5.91 -4.57
N GLY A 265 10.42 -6.89 -3.85
CA GLY A 265 11.07 -8.15 -3.47
C GLY A 265 12.17 -8.02 -2.41
N ARG A 266 12.29 -6.86 -1.74
CA ARG A 266 13.50 -6.53 -0.95
C ARG A 266 13.26 -6.02 0.46
N ARG A 267 12.19 -5.26 0.72
CA ARG A 267 11.86 -4.71 2.06
C ARG A 267 10.36 -4.78 2.35
N GLY A 268 9.94 -4.56 3.60
CA GLY A 268 8.51 -4.48 3.92
C GLY A 268 7.83 -3.29 3.24
N GLY A 269 6.56 -3.45 2.87
CA GLY A 269 5.72 -2.38 2.33
C GLY A 269 5.57 -1.20 3.30
N ALA A 270 5.79 0.02 2.82
CA ALA A 270 5.47 1.24 3.56
C ALA A 270 4.03 1.68 3.27
N LEU A 271 3.21 1.75 4.33
CA LEU A 271 1.79 2.06 4.27
C LEU A 271 1.51 3.42 4.91
N ILE A 272 0.62 4.21 4.30
CA ILE A 272 0.03 5.39 4.94
C ILE A 272 -1.49 5.26 4.84
N GLU A 273 -2.16 5.22 5.98
CA GLU A 273 -3.61 5.39 6.04
C GLU A 273 -3.95 6.85 6.30
N LEU A 274 -4.90 7.40 5.54
CA LEU A 274 -5.38 8.76 5.71
C LEU A 274 -6.87 8.78 6.08
N ARG A 275 -7.23 9.68 6.99
CA ARG A 275 -8.62 9.96 7.40
C ARG A 275 -8.85 11.46 7.44
N ASN A 276 -9.98 11.90 6.92
CA ASN A 276 -10.42 13.28 7.00
C ASN A 276 -10.80 13.63 8.45
N SER A 277 -10.45 14.83 8.91
CA SER A 277 -10.67 15.28 10.29
C SER A 277 -12.15 15.36 10.70
N ASP A 278 -13.07 15.41 9.73
CA ASP A 278 -14.52 15.43 9.92
C ASP A 278 -15.18 14.05 9.82
N HIS A 279 -14.42 12.99 9.55
CA HIS A 279 -15.02 11.66 9.44
C HIS A 279 -15.59 11.21 10.81
N PRO A 280 -16.77 10.58 10.88
CA PRO A 280 -17.40 10.18 12.16
C PRO A 280 -16.53 9.25 13.02
N ASP A 281 -15.76 8.37 12.39
CA ASP A 281 -14.80 7.49 13.08
C ASP A 281 -13.42 8.12 13.35
N ILE A 282 -13.28 9.44 13.28
CA ILE A 282 -11.96 10.09 13.49
C ILE A 282 -11.35 9.73 14.86
N LEU A 283 -12.18 9.52 15.89
CA LEU A 283 -11.71 9.10 17.21
C LEU A 283 -11.12 7.69 17.20
N PHE A 284 -11.75 6.72 16.52
CA PHE A 284 -11.16 5.39 16.30
C PHE A 284 -9.80 5.50 15.61
N PHE A 285 -9.74 6.33 14.56
CA PHE A 285 -8.54 6.47 13.74
C PHE A 285 -7.35 7.07 14.50
N ILE A 286 -7.55 8.13 15.29
CA ILE A 286 -6.45 8.75 16.06
C ILE A 286 -6.02 7.91 17.27
N ASP A 287 -6.92 7.09 17.81
CA ASP A 287 -6.63 6.21 18.93
C ASP A 287 -5.91 4.93 18.49
N LYS A 288 -5.96 4.61 17.19
CA LYS A 288 -5.31 3.42 16.58
C LYS A 288 -3.84 3.22 16.98
N LYS A 289 -3.05 4.29 17.15
CA LYS A 289 -1.64 4.20 17.60
C LYS A 289 -1.43 4.24 19.12
N LYS A 290 -2.48 4.44 19.91
CA LYS A 290 -2.41 4.40 21.38
C LYS A 290 -2.63 2.99 21.89
N LEU A 291 -1.65 2.14 21.63
CA LEU A 291 -1.66 0.77 22.13
C LEU A 291 -1.30 0.76 23.61
N ILE A 292 -2.25 0.35 24.45
CA ILE A 292 -1.99 0.11 25.87
C ILE A 292 -1.19 -1.18 25.98
N ALA A 293 0.04 -1.09 26.46
CA ALA A 293 0.88 -2.27 26.66
C ALA A 293 0.26 -3.18 27.74
N PRO A 294 0.22 -4.50 27.50
CA PRO A 294 -0.25 -5.42 28.52
C PRO A 294 0.66 -5.39 29.75
N PRO A 295 0.16 -5.77 30.94
CA PRO A 295 0.95 -5.82 32.16
C PRO A 295 2.15 -6.76 32.00
N THR A 296 3.30 -6.40 32.56
CA THR A 296 4.51 -7.26 32.51
C THR A 296 4.28 -8.64 33.11
N MET A 297 5.07 -9.63 32.70
CA MET A 297 5.03 -10.97 33.31
C MET A 297 5.23 -10.96 34.83
N SER A 298 6.05 -10.06 35.36
CA SER A 298 6.25 -9.92 36.80
C SER A 298 5.02 -9.39 37.53
N SER A 299 4.36 -8.36 36.98
CA SER A 299 3.10 -7.84 37.56
C SER A 299 2.00 -8.89 37.52
N ILE A 300 1.88 -9.63 36.42
CA ILE A 300 0.91 -10.73 36.29
C ILE A 300 1.20 -11.81 37.33
N TYR A 301 2.46 -12.24 37.45
CA TYR A 301 2.86 -13.23 38.44
C TYR A 301 2.52 -12.80 39.87
N MET A 302 2.84 -11.55 40.24
CA MET A 302 2.53 -10.98 41.55
C MET A 302 1.03 -10.89 41.83
N GLU A 303 0.22 -10.58 40.82
CA GLU A 303 -1.24 -10.54 40.95
C GLU A 303 -1.82 -11.95 41.14
N VAL A 304 -1.52 -12.88 40.23
CA VAL A 304 -2.07 -14.24 40.26
C VAL A 304 -1.61 -15.00 41.51
N SER A 305 -0.34 -14.83 41.94
CA SER A 305 0.19 -15.46 43.16
C SER A 305 -0.46 -14.96 44.45
N ARG A 306 -1.06 -13.76 44.48
CA ARG A 306 -1.84 -13.28 45.63
C ARG A 306 -3.20 -13.94 45.75
N GLU A 307 -3.75 -14.38 44.63
CA GLU A 307 -5.07 -15.01 44.58
C GLU A 307 -5.02 -16.52 44.79
N VAL A 308 -3.85 -17.13 44.61
CA VAL A 308 -3.69 -18.57 44.54
C VAL A 308 -2.55 -19.05 45.44
N SER A 309 -2.90 -19.72 46.53
CA SER A 309 -1.95 -20.43 47.38
C SER A 309 -1.47 -21.73 46.73
N GLN A 310 -0.26 -22.14 47.07
CA GLN A 310 0.26 -23.46 46.76
C GLN A 310 -0.45 -24.50 47.64
N ASP A 311 -0.92 -25.59 47.02
CA ASP A 311 -1.56 -26.66 47.77
C ASP A 311 -0.50 -27.49 48.54
N PRO A 312 -0.83 -28.08 49.71
CA PRO A 312 0.15 -28.77 50.55
C PRO A 312 0.87 -29.95 49.85
N ASP A 313 0.18 -30.61 48.93
CA ASP A 313 0.68 -31.77 48.17
C ASP A 313 1.22 -31.38 46.77
N GLU A 314 1.15 -30.09 46.41
CA GLU A 314 1.60 -29.58 45.11
C GLU A 314 3.07 -29.17 45.16
N ASP A 315 3.90 -29.76 44.30
CA ASP A 315 5.30 -29.33 44.19
C ASP A 315 5.44 -27.93 43.57
N ASN A 316 6.60 -27.29 43.78
CA ASN A 316 6.86 -25.93 43.31
C ASN A 316 6.75 -25.75 41.78
N MET A 317 7.03 -26.81 41.00
CA MET A 317 6.95 -26.75 39.54
C MET A 317 5.48 -26.83 39.09
N ALA A 318 4.69 -27.72 39.69
CA ALA A 318 3.26 -27.84 39.46
C ALA A 318 2.55 -26.52 39.80
N TYR A 319 2.87 -25.92 40.96
CA TYR A 319 2.34 -24.61 41.37
C TYR A 319 2.66 -23.51 40.35
N LYS A 320 3.92 -23.38 39.93
CA LYS A 320 4.33 -22.40 38.92
C LYS A 320 3.65 -22.62 37.58
N LYS A 321 3.47 -23.88 37.16
CA LYS A 321 2.76 -24.22 35.92
C LYS A 321 1.29 -23.80 35.98
N ARG A 322 0.63 -24.02 37.11
CA ARG A 322 -0.76 -23.59 37.34
C ARG A 322 -0.91 -22.07 37.30
N LEU A 323 0.00 -21.34 37.95
CA LEU A 323 0.05 -19.88 37.89
C LEU A 323 0.23 -19.38 36.43
N LEU A 324 1.13 -20.00 35.67
CA LEU A 324 1.35 -19.64 34.26
C LEU A 324 0.12 -19.92 33.39
N GLN A 325 -0.58 -21.04 33.59
CA GLN A 325 -1.81 -21.36 32.86
C GLN A 325 -2.93 -20.36 33.18
N MET A 326 -3.05 -19.94 34.44
CA MET A 326 -4.02 -18.90 34.83
C MET A 326 -3.66 -17.54 34.22
N ALA A 327 -2.38 -17.19 34.22
CA ALA A 327 -1.88 -15.98 33.57
C ALA A 327 -2.18 -15.99 32.06
N GLU A 328 -1.89 -17.09 31.38
CA GLU A 328 -2.18 -17.27 29.95
C GLU A 328 -3.69 -17.17 29.66
N ALA A 329 -4.53 -17.82 30.46
CA ALA A 329 -5.98 -17.76 30.30
C ALA A 329 -6.56 -16.35 30.50
N ARG A 330 -5.96 -15.53 31.38
CA ARG A 330 -6.41 -14.14 31.62
C ARG A 330 -5.85 -13.14 30.61
N TYR A 331 -4.57 -13.27 30.28
CA TYR A 331 -3.81 -12.22 29.60
C TYR A 331 -3.34 -12.59 28.19
N GLY A 332 -3.44 -13.87 27.80
CA GLY A 332 -2.94 -14.36 26.51
C GLY A 332 -3.55 -13.63 25.33
N GLN A 333 -4.88 -13.49 25.30
CA GLN A 333 -5.57 -12.78 24.23
C GLN A 333 -5.14 -11.31 24.12
N LEU A 334 -5.06 -10.60 25.26
CA LEU A 334 -4.62 -9.20 25.29
C LEU A 334 -3.21 -9.03 24.70
N TYR A 335 -2.29 -9.93 25.05
CA TYR A 335 -0.94 -9.95 24.51
C TYR A 335 -0.93 -10.22 22.99
N THR A 336 -1.71 -11.19 22.53
CA THR A 336 -1.83 -11.50 21.10
C THR A 336 -2.36 -10.28 20.33
N GLU A 337 -3.45 -9.67 20.78
CA GLU A 337 -4.04 -8.49 20.15
C GLU A 337 -3.07 -7.30 20.12
N TYR A 338 -2.35 -7.07 21.23
CA TYR A 338 -1.32 -6.03 21.28
C TYR A 338 -0.20 -6.27 20.27
N LEU A 339 0.34 -7.50 20.21
CA LEU A 339 1.41 -7.85 19.27
C LEU A 339 0.96 -7.77 17.81
N GLU A 340 -0.24 -8.25 17.50
CA GLU A 340 -0.81 -8.15 16.15
C GLU A 340 -0.95 -6.69 15.70
N ARG A 341 -1.49 -5.82 16.57
CA ARG A 341 -1.64 -4.40 16.28
C ARG A 341 -0.29 -3.68 16.17
N GLN A 342 0.67 -3.98 17.04
CA GLN A 342 2.04 -3.45 16.94
C GLN A 342 2.69 -3.82 15.61
N ASN A 343 2.58 -5.08 15.18
CA ASN A 343 3.16 -5.55 13.92
C ASN A 343 2.57 -4.81 12.72
N TYR A 344 1.25 -4.64 12.69
CA TYR A 344 0.57 -3.86 11.65
C TYR A 344 1.03 -2.39 11.64
N LEU A 345 1.14 -1.75 12.81
CA LEU A 345 1.48 -0.33 12.91
C LEU A 345 2.96 -0.02 12.70
N LYS A 346 3.85 -1.01 12.81
CA LYS A 346 5.29 -0.84 12.58
C LYS A 346 5.57 -0.27 11.18
N ASN A 347 4.81 -0.71 10.18
CA ASN A 347 4.98 -0.30 8.79
C ASN A 347 3.84 0.62 8.28
N THR A 348 2.93 1.01 9.17
CA THR A 348 1.76 1.85 8.83
C THR A 348 1.84 3.20 9.53
N ASN A 349 1.90 4.26 8.75
CA ASN A 349 1.68 5.62 9.23
C ASN A 349 0.19 5.96 9.17
N VAL A 350 -0.29 6.70 10.16
CA VAL A 350 -1.66 7.22 10.20
C VAL A 350 -1.58 8.74 10.07
N THR A 351 -2.36 9.30 9.16
CA THR A 351 -2.37 10.73 8.87
C THR A 351 -3.79 11.26 8.89
N VAL A 352 -4.02 12.34 9.63
CA VAL A 352 -5.29 13.05 9.59
C VAL A 352 -5.18 14.17 8.57
N LEU A 353 -6.08 14.18 7.59
CA LEU A 353 -6.23 15.28 6.65
C LEU A 353 -7.11 16.36 7.30
N ALA A 354 -6.51 17.51 7.59
CA ALA A 354 -7.25 18.66 8.11
C ALA A 354 -8.17 19.21 7.01
N MET A 355 -9.47 19.03 7.22
CA MET A 355 -10.50 19.51 6.29
C MET A 355 -10.80 21.00 6.53
N PRO A 356 -11.37 21.71 5.54
CA PRO A 356 -11.67 23.14 5.67
C PRO A 356 -12.46 23.46 6.95
N GLY A 357 -12.05 24.50 7.68
CA GLY A 357 -12.67 24.89 8.94
C GLY A 357 -12.12 24.18 10.18
N PHE A 358 -11.33 23.11 10.04
CA PHE A 358 -10.79 22.37 11.18
C PHE A 358 -9.83 23.22 12.02
N MET A 359 -8.88 23.90 11.38
CA MET A 359 -7.88 24.69 12.10
C MET A 359 -8.48 25.94 12.74
N GLU A 360 -9.50 26.53 12.13
CA GLU A 360 -10.33 27.59 12.70
C GLU A 360 -11.07 27.08 13.93
N ALA A 361 -11.73 25.92 13.83
CA ALA A 361 -12.44 25.32 14.94
C ALA A 361 -11.53 25.02 16.13
N VAL A 362 -10.31 24.52 15.87
CA VAL A 362 -9.29 24.30 16.90
C VAL A 362 -8.84 25.62 17.54
N ARG A 363 -8.56 26.66 16.73
CA ARG A 363 -8.10 27.97 17.22
C ARG A 363 -9.16 28.63 18.10
N ASP A 364 -10.41 28.60 17.67
CA ASP A 364 -11.52 29.27 18.32
C ASP A 364 -12.16 28.37 19.40
N ASN A 365 -11.64 27.14 19.57
CA ASN A 365 -12.12 26.14 20.51
C ASN A 365 -13.62 25.82 20.35
N VAL A 366 -14.11 25.78 19.11
CA VAL A 366 -15.53 25.52 18.79
C VAL A 366 -15.77 24.11 18.29
N PHE A 367 -17.04 23.68 18.34
CA PHE A 367 -17.44 22.36 17.86
C PHE A 367 -17.19 22.23 16.35
N TYR A 368 -16.53 21.14 15.96
CA TYR A 368 -16.26 20.82 14.56
C TYR A 368 -17.17 19.67 14.12
N GLN A 369 -18.11 19.98 13.23
CA GLN A 369 -19.15 19.05 12.80
C GLN A 369 -18.56 17.89 12.00
N ALA A 370 -18.90 16.66 12.39
CA ALA A 370 -18.58 15.49 11.60
C ALA A 370 -19.41 15.47 10.30
N THR A 371 -18.80 15.06 9.20
CA THR A 371 -19.44 14.90 7.89
C THR A 371 -19.13 13.54 7.29
N PHE A 372 -20.06 13.02 6.50
CA PHE A 372 -19.85 11.83 5.70
C PHE A 372 -20.50 12.02 4.33
N ASN A 373 -19.77 11.70 3.25
CA ASN A 373 -20.19 11.97 1.86
C ASN A 373 -20.66 13.42 1.64
N ASN A 374 -19.90 14.39 2.16
CA ASN A 374 -20.19 15.83 2.09
C ASN A 374 -21.50 16.27 2.77
N ASN A 375 -22.11 15.43 3.60
CA ASN A 375 -23.30 15.76 4.38
C ASN A 375 -22.97 15.78 5.86
N ALA A 376 -23.60 16.68 6.62
CA ALA A 376 -23.51 16.67 8.08
C ALA A 376 -23.94 15.30 8.62
N TRP A 377 -23.08 14.70 9.46
CA TRP A 377 -23.37 13.43 10.09
C TRP A 377 -24.42 13.61 11.19
N THR A 378 -25.47 12.79 11.14
CA THR A 378 -26.57 12.80 12.13
C THR A 378 -26.69 11.47 12.88
N GLY A 379 -25.77 10.53 12.64
CA GLY A 379 -25.72 9.26 13.38
C GLY A 379 -24.94 9.41 14.68
N SER A 380 -24.88 8.31 15.44
CA SER A 380 -24.05 8.25 16.64
C SER A 380 -22.57 8.44 16.31
N LEU A 381 -21.85 9.08 17.22
CA LEU A 381 -20.38 9.12 17.26
C LEU A 381 -19.96 8.27 18.44
N TYR A 382 -18.88 7.51 18.34
CA TYR A 382 -18.44 6.61 19.41
C TYR A 382 -17.05 6.98 19.92
N ASP A 383 -16.82 6.78 21.23
CA ASP A 383 -15.52 7.02 21.85
C ASP A 383 -14.79 5.68 22.10
N PRO A 384 -13.75 5.32 21.33
CA PRO A 384 -13.02 4.06 21.51
C PRO A 384 -12.35 3.92 22.88
N ARG A 385 -12.16 5.03 23.60
CA ARG A 385 -11.53 5.07 24.92
C ARG A 385 -12.51 4.67 26.03
N LYS A 386 -13.81 4.57 25.72
CA LYS A 386 -14.88 4.24 26.66
C LYS A 386 -15.62 2.98 26.21
N PRO A 387 -14.99 1.79 26.31
CA PRO A 387 -15.69 0.54 26.06
C PRO A 387 -16.78 0.33 27.11
N VAL A 388 -17.94 -0.16 26.68
CA VAL A 388 -19.03 -0.52 27.59
C VAL A 388 -18.61 -1.78 28.35
N ILE A 389 -18.70 -1.76 29.68
CA ILE A 389 -18.32 -2.90 30.54
C ILE A 389 -19.56 -3.68 30.96
N ASP A 390 -19.51 -5.01 30.84
CA ASP A 390 -20.55 -5.89 31.37
C ASP A 390 -20.47 -5.89 32.91
N PRO A 391 -21.53 -5.45 33.61
CA PRO A 391 -21.51 -5.30 35.07
C PRO A 391 -21.43 -6.63 35.82
N LYS A 392 -21.71 -7.76 35.16
CA LYS A 392 -21.66 -9.10 35.79
C LYS A 392 -20.28 -9.74 35.68
N THR A 393 -19.61 -9.53 34.56
CA THR A 393 -18.32 -10.19 34.27
C THR A 393 -17.14 -9.24 34.47
N GLY A 394 -17.38 -7.93 34.48
CA GLY A 394 -16.33 -6.91 34.47
C GLY A 394 -15.57 -6.83 33.14
N ALA A 395 -15.95 -7.62 32.12
CA ALA A 395 -15.32 -7.64 30.81
C ALA A 395 -15.95 -6.61 29.88
N ILE A 396 -15.22 -6.23 28.82
CA ILE A 396 -15.78 -5.38 27.75
C ILE A 396 -16.98 -6.11 27.13
N GLN A 397 -18.10 -5.40 27.04
CA GLN A 397 -19.30 -5.88 26.37
C GLN A 397 -19.02 -5.99 24.88
N VAL A 398 -19.33 -7.17 24.35
CA VAL A 398 -19.15 -7.49 22.93
C VAL A 398 -20.52 -7.66 22.29
N ASN A 399 -20.71 -7.09 21.10
CA ASN A 399 -21.89 -7.31 20.29
C ASN A 399 -22.01 -8.80 19.95
N ARG A 400 -23.17 -9.40 20.26
CA ARG A 400 -23.36 -10.85 20.13
C ARG A 400 -23.25 -11.35 18.69
N LEU A 401 -23.57 -10.51 17.71
CA LEU A 401 -23.56 -10.84 16.28
C LEU A 401 -22.20 -10.56 15.67
N THR A 402 -21.67 -9.34 15.82
CA THR A 402 -20.42 -8.93 15.16
C THR A 402 -19.18 -9.41 15.90
N LYS A 403 -19.33 -9.81 17.18
CA LYS A 403 -18.23 -10.14 18.09
C LYS A 403 -17.25 -8.97 18.30
N GLU A 404 -17.71 -7.74 18.12
CA GLU A 404 -16.91 -6.53 18.33
C GLU A 404 -17.23 -5.87 19.68
N PRO A 405 -16.25 -5.21 20.31
CA PRO A 405 -16.48 -4.34 21.45
C PRO A 405 -17.57 -3.29 21.16
N VAL A 406 -18.35 -2.97 22.18
CA VAL A 406 -19.31 -1.87 22.16
C VAL A 406 -18.70 -0.68 22.89
N TYR A 407 -18.94 0.52 22.39
CA TYR A 407 -18.40 1.77 22.91
C TYR A 407 -19.52 2.73 23.29
N GLU A 408 -19.26 3.58 24.27
CA GLU A 408 -20.16 4.68 24.61
C GLU A 408 -20.22 5.70 23.46
N GLU A 409 -21.38 6.36 23.33
CA GLU A 409 -21.49 7.49 22.41
C GLU A 409 -20.63 8.67 22.90
N TYR A 410 -19.96 9.32 21.96
CA TYR A 410 -19.19 10.51 22.24
C TYR A 410 -20.11 11.62 22.74
N SER A 411 -19.77 12.16 23.89
CA SER A 411 -20.49 13.24 24.55
C SER A 411 -19.53 14.39 24.84
N VAL A 412 -20.06 15.61 24.75
CA VAL A 412 -19.33 16.84 25.03
C VAL A 412 -19.82 17.40 26.37
N ASP A 413 -18.87 17.80 27.21
CA ASP A 413 -19.17 18.56 28.42
C ASP A 413 -19.63 19.97 28.05
N LEU A 414 -20.93 20.24 28.23
CA LEU A 414 -21.55 21.52 27.87
C LEU A 414 -21.11 22.68 28.78
N GLU A 415 -20.61 22.42 29.99
CA GLU A 415 -20.04 23.48 30.83
C GLU A 415 -18.73 23.98 30.23
N LYS A 416 -17.95 23.08 29.64
CA LYS A 416 -16.67 23.40 29.01
C LYS A 416 -16.81 23.90 27.57
N TYR A 417 -17.85 23.46 26.86
CA TYR A 417 -18.09 23.78 25.44
C TYR A 417 -19.55 24.17 25.17
N PRO A 418 -20.04 25.31 25.68
CA PRO A 418 -21.44 25.71 25.57
C PRO A 418 -21.93 25.84 24.11
N GLN A 419 -21.06 26.26 23.20
CA GLN A 419 -21.31 26.35 21.75
C GLN A 419 -21.65 25.02 21.09
N ALA A 420 -21.29 23.89 21.71
CA ALA A 420 -21.67 22.56 21.21
C ALA A 420 -23.19 22.35 21.29
N LEU A 421 -23.89 23.02 22.21
CA LEU A 421 -25.34 22.93 22.34
C LEU A 421 -26.05 23.55 21.13
N ASP A 422 -25.61 24.71 20.68
CA ASP A 422 -26.21 25.39 19.52
C ASP A 422 -25.88 24.66 18.21
N ALA A 423 -24.67 24.10 18.10
CA ALA A 423 -24.31 23.22 16.99
C ALA A 423 -25.17 21.95 16.99
N ALA A 424 -25.37 21.31 18.15
CA ALA A 424 -26.24 20.15 18.27
C ALA A 424 -27.68 20.48 17.86
N ARG A 425 -28.26 21.58 18.35
CA ARG A 425 -29.63 22.03 18.00
C ARG A 425 -29.84 22.25 16.49
N SER A 426 -28.79 22.52 15.74
CA SER A 426 -28.87 22.68 14.28
C SER A 426 -28.94 21.35 13.50
N LEU A 427 -28.70 20.22 14.17
CA LEU A 427 -28.83 18.89 13.59
C LEU A 427 -30.30 18.48 13.53
N LYS A 428 -30.72 17.90 12.40
CA LYS A 428 -32.12 17.50 12.11
C LYS A 428 -32.76 16.57 13.17
N ASN A 429 -31.96 15.90 14.01
CA ASN A 429 -32.40 14.91 14.98
C ASN A 429 -31.90 15.20 16.41
N ALA A 430 -31.48 16.42 16.73
CA ALA A 430 -31.11 16.76 18.11
C ALA A 430 -32.37 16.90 18.96
N ASN A 431 -32.62 15.92 19.83
CA ASN A 431 -33.60 16.01 20.90
C ASN A 431 -33.03 16.80 22.08
#